data_AF-A0AAW9NUQ0-F1
#
_entry.id   AF-A0AAW9NUQ0-F1
#
_cell.length_a   1.000
_cell.length_b   1.000
_cell.length_c   1.000
_cell.angle_alpha   90.00
_cell.angle_beta   90.00
_cell.angle_gamma   90.00
#
_symmetry.space_group_name_H-M   'P 1'
#
loop_
_entity.id
_entity.type
_entity.pdbx_description
1 polymer ?
#
loop_
_entity_poly.entity_id
_entity_poly.type
_entity_poly.pdbx_seq_one_letter_code
_entity_poly.pdbx_strand_id
1 'polypeptide(L)' 'MRIEDELLERLGVYFVYHEIYNQYGITFESFVDRWIRGILDI' A
#
# COMPACT_ATOMS: atom_id res chain seq x y z
N MET A 1 -13.68 6.91 -3.98
CA MET A 1 -13.56 6.34 -2.62
C MET A 1 -12.69 7.30 -1.83
N ARG A 2 -13.18 7.89 -0.74
CA ARG A 2 -12.36 8.79 0.09
C ARG A 2 -11.57 7.90 1.07
N ILE A 3 -10.30 7.68 0.78
CA ILE A 3 -9.36 7.15 1.77
C ILE A 3 -9.13 8.28 2.76
N GLU A 4 -9.18 8.00 4.06
CA GLU A 4 -8.82 8.98 5.09
C GLU A 4 -7.32 9.27 4.99
N ASP A 5 -6.93 10.55 5.04
CA ASP A 5 -5.53 10.97 4.85
C ASP A 5 -4.59 10.26 5.85
N GLU A 6 -5.06 10.01 7.08
CA GLU A 6 -4.35 9.25 8.10
C GLU A 6 -4.06 7.80 7.70
N LEU A 7 -4.99 7.15 6.98
CA LEU A 7 -4.79 5.81 6.45
C LEU A 7 -3.75 5.81 5.35
N LEU A 8 -3.78 6.80 4.45
CA LEU A 8 -2.81 6.91 3.36
C LEU A 8 -1.39 7.11 3.90
N GLU A 9 -1.23 7.95 4.93
CA GLU A 9 0.05 8.17 5.60
C GLU A 9 0.58 6.89 6.24
N ARG A 10 -0.27 6.15 6.96
CA ARG A 10 0.09 4.85 7.55
C ARG A 10 0.50 3.82 6.52
N LEU A 11 -0.24 3.74 5.41
CA LEU A 11 0.09 2.85 4.29
C LEU A 11 1.43 3.23 3.66
N GLY A 12 1.74 4.53 3.57
CA GLY A 12 3.05 5.01 3.10
C GLY A 12 4.19 4.54 3.99
N VAL A 13 4.04 4.70 5.31
CA VAL A 13 5.04 4.21 6.29
C VAL A 13 5.24 2.71 6.17
N TYR A 14 4.14 1.93 6.09
CA TYR A 14 4.21 0.48 5.91
C TYR A 14 4.94 0.09 4.62
N PHE A 15 4.60 0.73 3.51
CA PHE A 15 5.18 0.46 2.18
C PHE A 15 6.70 0.65 2.17
N VAL A 16 7.18 1.72 2.80
CA VAL A 16 8.62 2.02 2.92
C VAL A 16 9.30 1.07 3.90
N TYR A 17 8.72 0.88 5.10
CA TYR A 17 9.32 0.04 6.14
C TYR A 17 9.52 -1.41 5.70
N HIS A 18 8.57 -1.96 4.93
CA HIS A 18 8.66 -3.33 4.40
C HIS A 18 9.31 -3.44 3.02
N GLU A 19 9.86 -2.33 2.48
CA GLU A 19 10.49 -2.29 1.17
C GLU A 19 9.63 -2.93 0.05
N ILE A 20 8.32 -2.71 0.09
CA ILE A 20 7.34 -3.41 -0.77
C ILE A 20 7.67 -3.24 -2.26
N TYR A 21 8.15 -2.06 -2.67
CA TYR A 21 8.64 -1.83 -4.02
C TYR A 21 9.80 -2.76 -4.39
N ASN A 22 10.80 -2.89 -3.52
CA ASN A 22 11.99 -3.71 -3.79
C ASN A 22 11.67 -5.20 -3.78
N GLN A 23 10.75 -5.63 -2.90
CA GLN A 23 10.39 -7.04 -2.74
C GLN A 23 9.48 -7.53 -3.87
N TYR A 24 8.49 -6.73 -4.27
CA TYR A 24 7.41 -7.18 -5.16
C TYR A 24 7.35 -6.42 -6.49
N GLY A 25 8.15 -5.35 -6.66
CA GLY A 25 8.15 -4.54 -7.88
C GLY A 25 6.86 -3.73 -8.08
N ILE A 26 6.03 -3.58 -7.05
CA ILE A 26 4.74 -2.86 -7.14
C ILE A 26 4.89 -1.41 -6.68
N THR A 27 4.16 -0.50 -7.34
CA THR A 27 4.11 0.91 -6.95
C THR A 27 3.26 1.10 -5.69
N PHE A 28 3.46 2.22 -5.00
CA PHE A 28 2.64 2.58 -3.84
C PHE A 28 1.15 2.68 -4.21
N GLU A 29 0.81 3.25 -5.36
CA GLU A 29 -0.56 3.31 -5.85
C GLU A 29 -1.18 1.91 -6.02
N SER A 30 -0.43 0.98 -6.64
CA SER A 30 -0.88 -0.41 -6.82
C SER A 30 -1.05 -1.12 -5.48
N PHE A 31 -0.17 -0.86 -4.52
CA PHE A 31 -0.27 -1.38 -3.16
C PHE A 31 -1.53 -0.86 -2.45
N VAL A 32 -1.80 0.44 -2.51
CA VAL A 32 -2.99 1.05 -1.92
C VAL A 32 -4.28 0.51 -2.56
N ASP A 33 -4.33 0.39 -3.89
CA ASP A 33 -5.48 -0.19 -4.60
C ASP A 33 -5.73 -1.65 -4.17
N ARG A 34 -4.68 -2.46 -4.07
CA ARG A 34 -4.78 -3.85 -3.57
C ARG A 34 -5.25 -3.93 -2.12
N TRP A 35 -4.72 -3.07 -1.25
CA TRP A 35 -5.10 -3.00 0.16
C TRP A 35 -6.59 -2.70 0.33
N ILE A 36 -7.09 -1.69 -0.39
CA ILE A 36 -8.49 -1.26 -0.32
C ILE A 36 -9.44 -2.33 -0.83
N ARG A 37 -9.00 -3.11 -1.83
CA ARG A 37 -9.77 -4.24 -2.38
C ARG A 37 -9.72 -5.48 -1.49
N GLY A 38 -8.92 -5.48 -0.42
CA GLY A 38 -8.72 -6.64 0.44
C GLY A 38 -8.00 -7.80 -0.26
N ILE A 39 -7.21 -7.52 -1.30
CA ILE A 39 -6.45 -8.54 -2.02
C ILE A 39 -5.19 -8.84 -1.21
N LEU A 40 -5.19 -9.98 -0.50
CA LEU A 40 -4.12 -10.44 0.39
C LEU A 40 -3.10 -11.37 -0.30
N ASP A 41 -3.31 -11.75 -1.56
CA ASP A 41 -2.34 -12.55 -2.29
C ASP A 41 -1.14 -11.68 -2.71
N ILE A 42 0.00 -11.98 -2.10
CA ILE A 42 1.32 -11.44 -2.41
C ILE A 42 2.19 -12.57 -2.98
#